data_AF-A0A2T0W9G0-F1
#
_entry.id   AF-A0A2T0W9G0-F1
#
_cell.length_a   1.000
_cell.length_b   1.000
_cell.length_c   1.000
_cell.angle_alpha   90.00
_cell.angle_beta   90.00
_cell.angle_gamma   90.00
#
_symmetry.space_group_name_H-M   'P 1'
#
loop_
_entity.id
_entity.type
_entity.pdbx_description
1 polymer ?
#
loop_
_entity_poly.entity_id
_entity_poly.type
_entity_poly.pdbx_seq_one_letter_code
_entity_poly.pdbx_strand_id
1 'polypeptide(L)'
;MFFENALDVISNTTGWFMIFAANIFIAAALYFAFSRYGTIVIGGKKAKPEFSRFAWCSMLLSAGMGIGLLFWSVAEPILHLGEPSPMFGAIEPNSASAAQAAMASTFFHWGIHPWAIYSIVGLGLAFFSYNKGLP
;
A
#
# COMPACT_ATOMS: atom_id res chain seq x y z
N MET A 1 0.73 -29.96 0.17
CA MET A 1 0.66 -30.28 -1.27
C MET A 1 -0.38 -29.48 -2.04
N PHE A 2 -1.70 -29.58 -1.82
CA PHE A 2 -2.69 -28.79 -2.62
C PHE A 2 -2.46 -27.27 -2.52
N PHE A 3 -2.36 -26.73 -1.31
CA PHE A 3 -2.20 -25.28 -1.10
C PHE A 3 -0.87 -24.73 -1.63
N GLU A 4 0.22 -25.48 -1.46
CA GLU A 4 1.55 -25.11 -1.98
C GLU A 4 1.53 -25.07 -3.51
N ASN A 5 1.00 -26.11 -4.16
CA ASN A 5 0.88 -26.14 -5.62
C ASN A 5 0.01 -25.00 -6.14
N ALA A 6 -1.10 -24.68 -5.46
CA ALA A 6 -1.96 -23.57 -5.83
C ALA A 6 -1.23 -22.22 -5.70
N LEU A 7 -0.51 -22.01 -4.59
CA LEU A 7 0.28 -20.81 -4.36
C LEU A 7 1.36 -20.65 -5.44
N ASP A 8 2.09 -21.72 -5.76
CA ASP A 8 3.14 -21.71 -6.78
C ASP A 8 2.59 -21.40 -8.16
N VAL A 9 1.46 -22.00 -8.55
CA VAL A 9 0.83 -21.74 -9.85
C VAL A 9 0.38 -20.28 -9.95
N ILE A 10 -0.28 -19.77 -8.91
CA ILE A 10 -0.78 -18.38 -8.90
C ILE A 10 0.40 -17.40 -8.92
N SER A 11 1.41 -17.62 -8.09
CA SER A 11 2.57 -16.71 -7.95
C SER A 11 3.38 -16.65 -9.24
N ASN A 12 3.66 -17.80 -9.87
CA ASN A 12 4.45 -17.84 -11.11
C ASN A 12 3.66 -17.37 -12.34
N THR A 13 2.33 -17.56 -12.37
CA THR A 13 1.53 -17.18 -13.55
C THR A 13 1.04 -15.74 -13.49
N THR A 14 0.61 -15.28 -12.32
CA THR A 14 -0.04 -13.95 -12.14
C THR A 14 0.83 -12.94 -11.40
N GLY A 15 2.01 -13.31 -10.91
CA GLY A 15 2.89 -12.41 -10.15
C GLY A 15 3.21 -11.11 -10.88
N TRP A 16 3.52 -11.19 -12.19
CA TRP A 16 3.79 -9.99 -13.01
C TRP A 16 2.58 -9.06 -13.09
N PHE A 17 1.37 -9.62 -13.19
CA PHE A 17 0.13 -8.86 -13.27
C PHE A 17 -0.16 -8.15 -11.94
N MET A 18 0.08 -8.82 -10.80
CA MET A 18 -0.08 -8.23 -9.47
C MET A 18 0.87 -7.03 -9.27
N ILE A 19 2.14 -7.17 -9.68
CA ILE A 19 3.13 -6.08 -9.62
C ILE A 19 2.70 -4.91 -10.52
N PHE A 20 2.28 -5.21 -11.76
CA PHE A 20 1.84 -4.19 -12.70
C PHE A 20 0.59 -3.44 -12.20
N ALA A 21 -0.40 -4.17 -11.67
CA ALA A 21 -1.61 -3.60 -11.10
C ALA A 21 -1.30 -2.67 -9.93
N ALA A 22 -0.45 -3.08 -8.98
CA ALA A 22 -0.05 -2.25 -7.85
C ALA A 22 0.57 -0.91 -8.29
N ASN A 23 1.40 -0.93 -9.34
CA ASN A 23 1.99 0.29 -9.91
C ASN A 23 0.94 1.18 -10.61
N ILE A 24 -0.06 0.59 -11.29
CA ILE A 24 -1.18 1.34 -11.86
C ILE A 24 -1.95 2.08 -10.76
N PHE A 25 -2.19 1.45 -9.59
CA PHE A 25 -2.89 2.11 -8.49
C PHE A 25 -2.13 3.33 -7.97
N ILE A 26 -0.79 3.28 -7.91
CA ILE A 26 0.03 4.46 -7.59
C ILE A 26 -0.17 5.55 -8.64
N ALA A 27 -0.04 5.21 -9.92
CA ALA A 27 -0.22 6.18 -11.00
C ALA A 27 -1.63 6.80 -10.99
N ALA A 28 -2.66 6.01 -10.72
CA ALA A 28 -4.03 6.48 -10.58
C ALA A 28 -4.18 7.41 -9.36
N ALA A 29 -3.61 7.05 -8.21
CA ALA A 29 -3.68 7.88 -7.01
C ALA A 29 -3.02 9.24 -7.25
N LEU A 30 -1.83 9.25 -7.86
CA LEU A 30 -1.13 10.48 -8.24
C LEU A 30 -1.92 11.28 -9.28
N TYR A 31 -2.51 10.62 -10.27
CA TYR A 31 -3.36 11.26 -11.27
C TYR A 31 -4.55 11.98 -10.61
N PHE A 32 -5.28 11.32 -9.71
CA PHE A 32 -6.40 11.97 -9.01
C PHE A 32 -5.93 13.08 -8.07
N ALA A 33 -4.78 12.92 -7.40
CA ALA A 33 -4.24 13.92 -6.49
C ALA A 33 -3.79 15.21 -7.22
N PHE A 34 -3.13 15.09 -8.37
CA PHE A 34 -2.50 16.22 -9.07
C PHE A 34 -3.27 16.74 -10.29
N SER A 35 -4.26 16.00 -10.79
CA SER A 35 -5.11 16.47 -11.89
C SER A 35 -6.20 17.43 -11.41
N ARG A 36 -6.96 17.97 -12.36
CA ARG A 36 -8.17 18.76 -12.12
C ARG A 36 -9.22 18.07 -11.24
N TYR A 37 -9.15 16.74 -11.09
CA TYR A 37 -10.10 16.01 -10.25
C TYR A 37 -9.76 16.12 -8.76
N GLY A 38 -8.50 16.42 -8.40
CA GLY A 38 -8.08 16.60 -7.00
C GLY A 38 -8.68 17.83 -6.33
N THR A 39 -9.23 18.77 -7.11
CA THR A 39 -9.93 19.93 -6.57
C THR A 39 -11.41 19.67 -6.24
N ILE A 40 -11.92 18.48 -6.55
CA ILE A 40 -13.32 18.11 -6.28
C ILE A 40 -13.46 17.81 -4.78
N VAL A 41 -14.34 18.57 -4.11
CA VAL A 41 -14.66 18.34 -2.70
C VAL A 41 -15.64 17.17 -2.58
N ILE A 42 -15.27 16.19 -1.77
CA ILE A 42 -16.14 15.05 -1.42
C ILE A 42 -17.29 15.55 -0.53
N GLY A 43 -18.53 15.19 -0.88
CA GLY A 43 -19.75 15.73 -0.24
C GLY A 43 -20.30 17.02 -0.86
N GLY A 44 -19.66 17.53 -1.92
CA GLY A 44 -20.14 18.67 -2.71
C GLY A 44 -19.42 19.99 -2.42
N LYS A 45 -19.68 21.02 -3.25
CA LYS A 45 -18.91 22.28 -3.30
C LYS A 45 -18.87 23.08 -1.98
N LYS A 46 -19.86 22.87 -1.10
CA LYS A 46 -19.98 23.58 0.19
C LYS A 46 -19.70 22.67 1.39
N ALA A 47 -19.33 21.41 1.16
CA ALA A 47 -19.02 20.50 2.24
C ALA A 47 -17.80 21.00 3.02
N LYS A 48 -17.85 20.80 4.33
CA LYS A 48 -16.74 21.08 5.24
C LYS A 48 -16.31 19.74 5.86
N PRO A 49 -15.01 19.56 6.17
CA PRO A 49 -14.56 18.39 6.90
C PRO A 49 -15.31 18.26 8.22
N GLU A 50 -15.85 17.07 8.49
CA GLU A 50 -16.51 16.75 9.76
C GLU A 50 -15.50 16.67 10.91
N PHE A 51 -14.30 16.17 10.61
CA PHE A 51 -13.20 16.01 11.56
C PHE A 51 -12.09 17.04 11.32
N SER A 52 -11.42 17.44 12.40
CA SER A 52 -10.19 18.24 12.28
C SER A 52 -9.10 17.43 11.57
N ARG A 53 -8.14 18.11 10.94
CA ARG A 53 -7.03 17.44 10.25
C ARG A 53 -6.26 16.49 11.17
N PHE A 54 -6.06 16.88 12.43
CA PHE A 54 -5.39 16.04 13.42
C PHE A 54 -6.19 14.77 13.72
N ALA A 55 -7.49 14.92 14.01
CA ALA A 55 -8.37 13.77 14.26
C ALA A 55 -8.43 12.83 13.05
N TRP A 56 -8.51 13.38 11.82
CA TRP A 56 -8.51 12.59 10.59
C TRP A 56 -7.21 11.79 10.40
N CYS A 57 -6.05 12.42 10.58
CA CYS A 57 -4.77 11.71 10.52
C CYS A 57 -4.66 10.60 11.58
N SER A 58 -5.14 10.85 12.81
CA SER A 58 -5.16 9.85 13.88
C SER A 58 -6.06 8.66 13.53
N MET A 59 -7.22 8.89 12.90
CA MET A 59 -8.10 7.81 12.44
C MET A 59 -7.44 6.95 11.36
N LEU A 60 -6.70 7.55 10.43
CA LEU A 60 -5.97 6.80 9.40
C LEU A 60 -4.93 5.84 10.00
N LEU A 61 -4.18 6.29 11.00
CA LEU A 61 -3.21 5.46 11.70
C LEU A 61 -3.90 4.33 12.48
N SER A 62 -5.03 4.60 13.12
CA SER A 62 -5.82 3.61 13.86
C SER A 62 -6.41 2.53 12.93
N ALA A 63 -6.88 2.91 11.74
CA ALA A 63 -7.55 2.00 10.81
C ALA A 63 -6.58 1.10 10.01
N GLY A 64 -5.44 1.64 9.57
CA GLY A 64 -4.56 0.96 8.61
C GLY A 64 -3.50 0.04 9.23
N MET A 65 -3.22 0.18 10.52
CA MET A 65 -2.03 -0.40 11.16
C MET A 65 -2.41 -1.46 12.21
N GLY A 66 -3.01 -2.56 11.76
CA GLY A 66 -3.47 -3.65 12.64
C GLY A 66 -2.37 -4.66 13.00
N ILE A 67 -2.79 -5.92 13.13
CA ILE A 67 -1.93 -7.08 13.47
C ILE A 67 -0.79 -7.31 12.47
N GLY A 68 -0.96 -6.92 11.21
CA GLY A 68 0.04 -7.08 10.16
C GLY A 68 1.35 -6.38 10.52
N LEU A 69 1.29 -5.15 11.04
CA LEU A 69 2.49 -4.44 11.47
C LEU A 69 3.04 -5.01 12.78
N LEU A 70 2.21 -5.45 13.73
CA LEU A 70 2.70 -6.08 14.95
C LEU A 70 3.55 -7.33 14.67
N PHE A 71 3.17 -8.10 13.65
CA PHE A 71 3.89 -9.30 13.25
C PHE A 71 5.05 -8.99 12.30
N TRP A 72 4.77 -8.34 11.17
CA TRP A 72 5.73 -8.19 10.08
C TRP A 72 6.71 -7.03 10.27
N SER A 73 6.45 -6.06 11.18
CA SER A 73 7.42 -4.97 11.43
C SER A 73 8.76 -5.45 11.97
N VAL A 74 8.78 -6.61 12.64
CA VAL A 74 10.01 -7.24 13.13
C VAL A 74 10.38 -8.43 12.25
N ALA A 75 9.42 -9.27 11.88
CA ALA A 75 9.70 -10.49 11.13
C ALA A 75 10.28 -10.20 9.74
N GLU A 76 9.69 -9.28 8.98
CA GLU A 76 10.07 -9.05 7.58
C GLU A 76 11.48 -8.46 7.42
N PRO A 77 11.91 -7.41 8.18
CA PRO A 77 13.29 -6.94 8.11
C PRO A 77 14.31 -8.01 8.52
N ILE A 78 13.99 -8.83 9.52
CA ILE A 78 14.91 -9.88 9.99
C ILE A 78 15.03 -10.99 8.94
N LEU A 79 13.93 -11.37 8.28
CA LEU A 79 13.96 -12.33 7.18
C LEU A 79 14.78 -11.78 6.01
N HIS A 80 14.55 -10.53 5.60
CA HIS A 80 15.32 -9.92 4.52
C HIS A 80 16.79 -9.64 4.87
N LEU A 81 17.13 -9.56 6.16
CA LEU A 81 18.53 -9.46 6.58
C LEU A 81 19.29 -10.78 6.34
N GLY A 82 18.65 -11.92 6.63
CA GLY A 82 19.19 -13.25 6.38
C GLY A 82 19.11 -13.68 4.90
N GLU A 83 18.10 -13.19 4.18
CA GLU A 83 17.89 -13.47 2.76
C GLU A 83 17.63 -12.14 2.00
N PRO A 84 18.69 -11.38 1.68
CA PRO A 84 18.55 -10.09 1.01
C PRO A 84 17.93 -10.22 -0.37
N SER A 85 17.06 -9.27 -0.72
CA SER A 85 16.39 -9.24 -2.01
C SER A 85 17.40 -9.15 -3.17
N PRO A 86 17.26 -9.99 -4.21
CA PRO A 86 18.16 -9.98 -5.37
C PRO A 86 18.06 -8.68 -6.19
N MET A 87 17.03 -7.86 -5.97
CA MET A 87 16.88 -6.53 -6.58
C MET A 87 18.06 -5.61 -6.29
N PHE A 88 18.74 -5.81 -5.15
CA PHE A 88 19.89 -5.00 -4.73
C PHE A 88 21.24 -5.63 -5.11
N GLY A 89 21.23 -6.66 -5.96
CA GLY A 89 22.41 -7.42 -6.37
C GLY A 89 22.82 -8.50 -5.36
N ALA A 90 24.02 -9.05 -5.55
CA ALA A 90 24.57 -10.06 -4.65
C ALA A 90 25.10 -9.41 -3.37
N ILE A 91 24.28 -9.45 -2.32
CA ILE A 91 24.61 -8.92 -0.98
C ILE A 91 24.85 -10.10 -0.03
N GLU A 92 25.91 -10.03 0.77
CA GLU A 92 26.17 -11.01 1.81
C GLU A 92 25.08 -10.94 2.91
N PRO A 93 24.42 -12.07 3.26
CA PRO A 93 23.50 -12.15 4.39
C PRO A 93 24.09 -11.59 5.70
N ASN A 94 23.24 -10.99 6.54
CA ASN A 94 23.60 -10.46 7.86
C ASN A 94 24.68 -9.36 7.88
N SER A 95 25.05 -8.82 6.71
CA SER A 95 25.98 -7.71 6.59
C SER A 95 25.30 -6.35 6.82
N ALA A 96 26.10 -5.29 6.96
CA ALA A 96 25.59 -3.92 7.07
C ALA A 96 24.83 -3.46 5.80
N SER A 97 25.24 -3.93 4.61
CA SER A 97 24.53 -3.64 3.36
C SER A 97 23.22 -4.43 3.25
N ALA A 98 23.17 -5.67 3.76
CA ALA A 98 21.93 -6.45 3.88
C ALA A 98 20.90 -5.75 4.75
N ALA A 99 21.31 -5.13 5.87
CA ALA A 99 20.40 -4.38 6.73
C ALA A 99 19.72 -3.21 5.99
N GLN A 100 20.46 -2.50 5.12
CA GLN A 100 19.88 -1.43 4.31
C GLN A 100 18.89 -1.97 3.27
N ALA A 101 19.25 -3.05 2.56
CA ALA A 101 18.38 -3.69 1.57
C ALA A 101 17.11 -4.27 2.21
N ALA A 102 17.22 -4.83 3.42
CA ALA A 102 16.10 -5.37 4.18
C ALA A 102 15.08 -4.29 4.57
N MET A 103 15.57 -3.16 5.09
CA MET A 103 14.70 -2.02 5.40
C MET A 103 14.07 -1.42 4.14
N ALA A 104 14.82 -1.30 3.05
CA ALA A 104 14.30 -0.81 1.78
C ALA A 104 13.17 -1.72 1.23
N SER A 105 13.34 -3.04 1.30
CA SER A 105 12.31 -4.02 0.90
C SER A 105 11.06 -3.91 1.78
N THR A 106 11.24 -3.81 3.10
CA THR A 106 10.13 -3.67 4.05
C THR A 106 9.35 -2.37 3.79
N PHE A 107 10.05 -1.24 3.57
CA PHE A 107 9.39 0.02 3.24
C PHE A 107 8.72 0.00 1.87
N PHE A 108 9.24 -0.78 0.92
CA PHE A 108 8.57 -0.96 -0.37
C PHE A 108 7.20 -1.64 -0.20
N HIS A 109 7.12 -2.68 0.64
CA HIS A 109 5.87 -3.40 0.91
C HIS A 109 4.87 -2.62 1.78
N TRP A 110 5.35 -1.90 2.80
CA TRP A 110 4.50 -1.18 3.75
C TRP A 110 4.37 0.33 3.48
N GLY A 111 4.99 0.80 2.40
CA GLY A 111 4.97 2.18 1.95
C GLY A 111 3.83 2.44 0.97
N ILE A 112 4.11 3.21 -0.08
CA ILE A 112 3.07 3.81 -0.94
C ILE A 112 2.18 2.81 -1.70
N HIS A 113 2.63 1.58 -1.95
CA HIS A 113 1.89 0.59 -2.75
C HIS A 113 0.52 0.23 -2.15
N PRO A 114 0.43 -0.33 -0.91
CA PRO A 114 -0.86 -0.64 -0.30
C PRO A 114 -1.72 0.62 -0.09
N TRP A 115 -1.12 1.74 0.33
CA TRP A 115 -1.85 2.98 0.58
C TRP A 115 -2.47 3.57 -0.70
N ALA A 116 -1.84 3.42 -1.86
CA ALA A 116 -2.41 3.85 -3.13
C ALA A 116 -3.67 3.05 -3.49
N ILE A 117 -3.64 1.73 -3.27
CA ILE A 117 -4.80 0.85 -3.49
C ILE A 117 -5.95 1.28 -2.58
N TYR A 118 -5.70 1.44 -1.28
CA TYR A 118 -6.72 1.90 -0.33
C TYR A 118 -7.27 3.28 -0.68
N SER A 119 -6.40 4.20 -1.12
CA SER A 119 -6.80 5.54 -1.50
C SER A 119 -7.75 5.54 -2.69
N ILE A 120 -7.49 4.73 -3.73
CA ILE A 120 -8.36 4.65 -4.91
C ILE A 120 -9.70 3.99 -4.58
N VAL A 121 -9.69 2.89 -3.83
CA VAL A 121 -10.94 2.23 -3.41
C VAL A 121 -11.76 3.16 -2.50
N GLY A 122 -11.12 3.76 -1.49
CA GLY A 122 -11.76 4.71 -0.58
C GLY A 122 -12.29 5.95 -1.30
N LEU A 123 -11.56 6.49 -2.27
CA LEU A 123 -12.02 7.60 -3.11
C LEU A 123 -13.26 7.21 -3.92
N GLY A 124 -13.27 6.01 -4.51
CA GLY A 124 -14.42 5.50 -5.25
C GLY A 124 -15.67 5.44 -4.37
N LEU A 125 -15.58 4.77 -3.22
CA LEU A 125 -16.67 4.68 -2.26
C LEU A 125 -17.14 6.06 -1.80
N ALA A 126 -16.22 6.91 -1.34
CA ALA A 126 -16.55 8.22 -0.82
C ALA A 126 -17.21 9.13 -1.89
N PHE A 127 -16.72 9.10 -3.14
CA PHE A 127 -17.32 9.90 -4.20
C PHE A 127 -18.74 9.43 -4.53
N PHE A 128 -18.97 8.13 -4.68
CA PHE A 128 -20.30 7.63 -5.01
C PHE A 128 -21.29 7.82 -3.85
N SER A 129 -20.88 7.58 -2.62
CA SER A 129 -21.75 7.77 -1.46
C SER A 129 -22.05 9.25 -1.19
N TYR A 130 -21.03 10.11 -1.16
CA TYR A 130 -21.22 11.50 -0.73
C TYR A 130 -21.50 12.50 -1.86
N ASN A 131 -21.01 12.28 -3.08
CA ASN A 131 -21.26 13.19 -4.20
C ASN A 131 -22.40 12.72 -5.12
N LYS A 132 -22.65 11.42 -5.20
CA LYS A 132 -23.71 10.85 -6.04
C LYS A 132 -24.92 10.35 -5.24
N GLY A 133 -24.83 10.25 -3.92
CA GLY A 133 -25.93 9.77 -3.08
C GLY A 133 -26.30 8.32 -3.35
N LEU A 134 -25.35 7.52 -3.84
CA LEU A 134 -25.52 6.08 -4.04
C LEU A 134 -25.21 5.34 -2.72
N PRO A 135 -25.77 4.14 -2.51
CA PRO A 135 -25.47 3.35 -1.31
C PRO A 135 -23.98 3.09 -1.15
#